data_AF-A0A2E9MA56-F1
#
_entry.id   AF-A0A2E9MA56-F1
#
_cell.length_a   1.000
_cell.length_b   1.000
_cell.length_c   1.000
_cell.angle_alpha   90.00
_cell.angle_beta   90.00
_cell.angle_gamma   90.00
#
_symmetry.space_group_name_H-M   'P 1'
#
loop_
_entity.id
_entity.type
_entity.pdbx_description
1 polymer ?
#
loop_
_entity_poly.entity_id
_entity_poly.type
_entity_poly.pdbx_seq_one_letter_code
_entity_poly.pdbx_strand_id
1 'polypeptide(L)'
;MLRRLLCPAIVAVALLQQATHAESIPTIRYDIVAETYAEGFEIPWALEFLPDGRLLVTERQGTIRIVSPDGSVSEPIDGVPPVRARGQGGLMDIVLHPDFANNQLVYLSYSEPGVGDGDDTIGYTVIDRARLTGLALTDLERVYEVDAEFYSRRGHHFGSRIVFDADGFLYFTIGDRGQRPLAQSVETPNGKVHRLHDDGRIPADNPFAEQPGAITSIWSYG
;
A
#
# COMPACT_ATOMS: atom_id res chain seq x y z
N MET A 1 -61.45 -42.77 3.26
CA MET A 1 -60.39 -42.03 3.99
C MET A 1 -59.03 -42.58 3.55
N LEU A 2 -58.41 -41.99 2.53
CA LEU A 2 -57.10 -42.42 2.01
C LEU A 2 -56.01 -41.52 2.61
N ARG A 3 -55.17 -42.07 3.51
CA ARG A 3 -53.97 -41.38 4.03
C ARG A 3 -52.86 -41.49 2.99
N ARG A 4 -52.49 -40.37 2.35
CA ARG A 4 -51.26 -40.25 1.57
C ARG A 4 -50.08 -40.01 2.52
N LEU A 5 -49.14 -40.93 2.54
CA LEU A 5 -47.83 -40.78 3.20
C LEU A 5 -46.94 -39.92 2.30
N LEU A 6 -46.54 -38.75 2.77
CA LEU A 6 -45.53 -37.90 2.16
C LEU A 6 -44.16 -38.33 2.68
N CYS A 7 -43.30 -38.80 1.77
CA CYS A 7 -41.91 -39.12 2.03
C CYS A 7 -41.08 -37.83 1.85
N PRO A 8 -40.36 -37.32 2.87
CA PRO A 8 -39.53 -36.13 2.68
C PRO A 8 -38.26 -36.53 1.92
N ALA A 9 -38.09 -35.98 0.72
CA ALA A 9 -36.84 -36.08 -0.01
C ALA A 9 -35.80 -35.19 0.67
N ILE A 10 -34.82 -35.82 1.32
CA ILE A 10 -33.62 -35.13 1.84
C ILE A 10 -32.76 -34.79 0.62
N VAL A 11 -32.71 -33.50 0.26
CA VAL A 11 -31.76 -32.99 -0.73
C VAL A 11 -30.42 -32.81 -0.01
N ALA A 12 -29.49 -33.73 -0.24
CA ALA A 12 -28.11 -33.58 0.18
C ALA A 12 -27.45 -32.52 -0.71
N VAL A 13 -27.17 -31.34 -0.16
CA VAL A 13 -26.34 -30.33 -0.81
C VAL A 13 -24.89 -30.79 -0.64
N ALA A 14 -24.28 -31.31 -1.70
CA ALA A 14 -22.86 -31.60 -1.72
C ALA A 14 -22.09 -30.28 -1.80
N LEU A 15 -21.39 -29.93 -0.72
CA LEU A 15 -20.39 -28.87 -0.73
C LEU A 15 -19.19 -29.36 -1.55
N LEU A 16 -19.09 -28.90 -2.80
CA LEU A 16 -17.87 -29.02 -3.61
C LEU A 16 -16.82 -28.12 -2.96
N GLN A 17 -15.94 -28.70 -2.13
CA GLN A 17 -14.68 -28.07 -1.79
C GLN A 17 -13.85 -27.98 -3.08
N GLN A 18 -13.63 -26.77 -3.57
CA GLN A 18 -12.62 -26.55 -4.60
C GLN A 18 -11.27 -26.89 -3.98
N ALA A 19 -10.64 -27.96 -4.47
CA ALA A 19 -9.26 -28.25 -4.11
C ALA A 19 -8.39 -27.15 -4.72
N THR A 20 -7.79 -26.33 -3.86
CA THR A 20 -6.70 -25.45 -4.24
C THR A 20 -5.58 -26.32 -4.81
N HIS A 21 -5.27 -26.12 -6.10
CA HIS A 21 -4.34 -26.98 -6.81
C HIS A 21 -2.92 -26.54 -6.47
N ALA A 22 -2.33 -27.14 -5.44
CA ALA A 22 -0.93 -26.96 -5.12
C ALA A 22 -0.06 -27.41 -6.32
N GLU A 23 0.72 -26.49 -6.90
CA GLU A 23 1.62 -26.74 -8.01
C GLU A 23 3.05 -26.93 -7.48
N SER A 24 3.68 -28.06 -7.80
CA SER A 24 5.09 -28.28 -7.49
C SER A 24 5.95 -27.68 -8.62
N ILE A 25 6.74 -26.67 -8.29
CA ILE A 25 7.64 -25.97 -9.19
C ILE A 25 9.08 -26.36 -8.85
N PRO A 26 9.78 -27.09 -9.73
CA PRO A 26 11.18 -27.42 -9.50
C PRO A 26 12.07 -26.19 -9.66
N THR A 27 13.03 -26.00 -8.76
CA THR A 27 14.09 -24.99 -8.87
C THR A 27 15.47 -25.65 -8.92
N ILE A 28 16.53 -24.85 -9.04
CA ILE A 28 17.91 -25.36 -9.10
C ILE A 28 18.31 -26.13 -7.82
N ARG A 29 17.69 -25.82 -6.68
CA ARG A 29 18.09 -26.35 -5.35
C ARG A 29 16.96 -27.10 -4.63
N TYR A 30 15.72 -26.70 -4.83
CA TYR A 30 14.56 -27.20 -4.10
C TYR A 30 13.34 -27.29 -5.01
N ASP A 31 12.42 -28.18 -4.69
CA ASP A 31 11.07 -28.09 -5.22
C ASP A 31 10.27 -27.17 -4.31
N ILE A 32 9.63 -26.16 -4.88
CA ILE A 32 8.70 -25.29 -4.16
C ILE A 32 7.28 -25.72 -4.48
N VAL A 33 6.39 -25.68 -3.48
CA VAL A 33 4.96 -25.90 -3.69
C VAL A 33 4.29 -24.54 -3.62
N ALA A 34 3.67 -24.13 -4.73
CA ALA A 34 2.90 -22.90 -4.82
C ALA A 34 1.41 -23.24 -4.71
N GLU A 35 0.69 -22.50 -3.87
CA GLU A 35 -0.75 -22.61 -3.72
C GLU A 35 -1.35 -21.21 -3.84
N THR A 36 -2.42 -21.09 -4.64
CA THR A 36 -3.19 -19.85 -4.71
C THR A 36 -3.90 -19.63 -3.38
N TYR A 37 -3.46 -18.62 -2.63
CA TYR A 37 -4.08 -18.24 -1.37
C TYR A 37 -5.32 -17.35 -1.57
N ALA A 38 -5.25 -16.40 -2.49
CA ALA A 38 -6.36 -15.51 -2.84
C ALA A 38 -6.22 -15.03 -4.29
N GLU A 39 -7.35 -14.71 -4.93
CA GLU A 39 -7.43 -14.27 -6.33
C GLU A 39 -8.47 -13.16 -6.52
N GLY A 40 -8.57 -12.62 -7.73
CA GLY A 40 -9.56 -11.57 -8.06
C GLY A 40 -9.06 -10.13 -7.88
N PHE A 41 -7.75 -9.93 -7.66
CA PHE A 41 -7.11 -8.62 -7.67
C PHE A 41 -6.88 -8.12 -9.10
N GLU A 42 -6.95 -6.81 -9.32
CA GLU A 42 -6.63 -6.19 -10.60
C GLU A 42 -5.13 -6.04 -10.79
N ILE A 43 -4.47 -5.25 -9.92
CA ILE A 43 -3.01 -5.06 -9.91
C ILE A 43 -2.54 -4.89 -8.45
N PRO A 44 -2.35 -5.98 -7.69
CA PRO A 44 -1.90 -5.89 -6.29
C PRO A 44 -0.47 -5.33 -6.21
N TRP A 45 -0.17 -4.51 -5.20
CA TRP A 45 1.14 -3.89 -5.01
C TRP A 45 1.81 -4.26 -3.68
N ALA A 46 1.16 -4.01 -2.54
CA ALA A 46 1.64 -4.39 -1.22
C ALA A 46 0.66 -5.32 -0.51
N LEU A 47 1.21 -6.08 0.43
CA LEU A 47 0.48 -6.86 1.41
C LEU A 47 1.01 -6.50 2.80
N GLU A 48 0.11 -6.42 3.78
CA GLU A 48 0.45 -6.16 5.17
C GLU A 48 -0.41 -7.02 6.10
N PHE A 49 0.23 -7.72 7.03
CA PHE A 49 -0.46 -8.63 7.94
C PHE A 49 -1.10 -7.86 9.09
N LEU A 50 -2.40 -8.07 9.27
CA LEU A 50 -3.13 -7.67 10.47
C LEU A 50 -2.82 -8.63 11.63
N PRO A 51 -2.86 -8.16 12.89
CA PRO A 51 -2.57 -9.00 14.05
C PRO A 51 -3.48 -10.23 14.22
N ASP A 52 -4.65 -10.22 13.57
CA ASP A 52 -5.62 -11.32 13.60
C ASP A 52 -5.44 -12.33 12.45
N GLY A 53 -4.38 -12.20 11.66
CA GLY A 53 -4.03 -13.10 10.55
C GLY A 53 -4.68 -12.75 9.22
N ARG A 54 -5.48 -11.67 9.15
CA ARG A 54 -5.94 -11.11 7.88
C ARG A 54 -4.80 -10.38 7.17
N LEU A 55 -4.95 -10.16 5.86
CA LEU A 55 -4.04 -9.34 5.06
C LEU A 55 -4.76 -8.10 4.55
N LEU A 56 -4.13 -6.95 4.64
CA LEU A 56 -4.44 -5.81 3.78
C LEU A 56 -3.70 -6.00 2.46
N VAL A 57 -4.38 -5.78 1.34
CA VAL A 57 -3.78 -5.80 0.00
C VAL A 57 -4.13 -4.50 -0.70
N THR A 58 -3.12 -3.71 -1.05
CA THR A 58 -3.30 -2.53 -1.91
C THR A 58 -3.30 -2.94 -3.36
N GLU A 59 -4.16 -2.32 -4.15
CA GLU A 59 -4.17 -2.44 -5.59
C GLU A 59 -3.84 -1.10 -6.22
N ARG A 60 -2.95 -1.12 -7.21
CA ARG A 60 -2.41 0.09 -7.84
C ARG A 60 -3.47 1.06 -8.34
N GLN A 61 -4.65 0.56 -8.67
CA GLN A 61 -5.76 1.39 -9.17
C GLN A 61 -6.44 2.26 -8.10
N GLY A 62 -6.11 2.09 -6.82
CA GLY A 62 -6.66 2.92 -5.75
C GLY A 62 -7.63 2.21 -4.81
N THR A 63 -7.56 0.88 -4.72
CA THR A 63 -8.39 0.09 -3.81
C THR A 63 -7.55 -0.66 -2.80
N ILE A 64 -8.11 -0.89 -1.62
CA ILE A 64 -7.55 -1.79 -0.62
C ILE A 64 -8.58 -2.89 -0.37
N ARG A 65 -8.12 -4.14 -0.30
CA ARG A 65 -8.95 -5.30 0.05
C ARG A 65 -8.43 -5.93 1.33
N ILE A 66 -9.31 -6.55 2.10
CA ILE A 66 -8.92 -7.44 3.21
C ILE A 66 -9.04 -8.89 2.73
N VAL A 67 -7.99 -9.68 2.92
CA VAL A 67 -8.02 -11.13 2.72
C VAL A 67 -8.11 -11.82 4.06
N SER A 68 -9.11 -12.68 4.22
CA SER A 68 -9.30 -13.50 5.42
C SER A 68 -8.29 -14.65 5.48
N PRO A 69 -8.09 -15.29 6.65
CA PRO A 69 -7.23 -16.47 6.80
C PRO A 69 -7.59 -17.67 5.90
N ASP A 70 -8.83 -17.71 5.40
CA ASP A 70 -9.33 -18.73 4.49
C ASP A 70 -9.16 -18.36 3.00
N GLY A 71 -8.52 -17.24 2.69
CA GLY A 71 -8.31 -16.76 1.33
C GLY A 71 -9.45 -15.92 0.75
N SER A 72 -10.56 -15.74 1.47
CA SER A 72 -11.68 -14.91 1.00
C SER A 72 -11.31 -13.43 0.93
N VAL A 73 -11.68 -12.76 -0.17
CA VAL A 73 -11.38 -11.33 -0.42
C VAL A 73 -12.62 -10.49 -0.13
N SER A 74 -12.53 -9.51 0.77
CA SER A 74 -13.61 -8.57 1.11
C SER A 74 -13.94 -7.65 -0.05
N GLU A 75 -15.03 -6.87 0.01
CA GLU A 75 -15.23 -5.66 -0.81
C GLU A 75 -14.11 -4.60 -0.59
N PRO A 76 -13.97 -3.59 -1.45
CA PRO A 76 -13.00 -2.50 -1.23
C PRO A 76 -13.25 -1.79 0.09
N ILE A 77 -12.15 -1.39 0.75
CA ILE A 77 -12.20 -0.50 1.90
C ILE A 77 -12.60 0.90 1.43
N ASP A 78 -13.55 1.51 2.13
CA ASP A 78 -13.98 2.89 1.91
C ASP A 78 -12.94 3.90 2.44
N GLY A 79 -12.94 5.13 1.91
CA GLY A 79 -12.10 6.23 2.43
C GLY A 79 -10.64 6.19 1.97
N VAL A 80 -10.29 5.31 1.02
CA VAL A 80 -8.98 5.34 0.35
C VAL A 80 -8.84 6.63 -0.46
N PRO A 81 -7.71 7.36 -0.36
CA PRO A 81 -7.53 8.62 -1.08
C PRO A 81 -7.52 8.39 -2.60
N PRO A 82 -7.97 9.39 -3.40
CA PRO A 82 -7.87 9.31 -4.84
C PRO A 82 -6.40 9.23 -5.26
N VAL A 83 -6.11 8.36 -6.23
CA VAL A 83 -4.75 8.14 -6.72
C VAL A 83 -4.64 8.45 -8.21
N ARG A 84 -3.46 8.87 -8.63
CA ARG A 84 -3.10 8.96 -10.05
C ARG A 84 -2.56 7.62 -10.54
N ALA A 85 -3.45 6.68 -10.85
CA ALA A 85 -3.08 5.38 -11.39
C ALA A 85 -2.60 5.45 -12.86
N ARG A 86 -1.34 5.85 -13.07
CA ARG A 86 -0.74 6.00 -14.41
C ARG A 86 0.71 5.56 -14.46
N GLY A 87 1.04 4.75 -15.48
CA GLY A 87 2.38 4.22 -15.66
C GLY A 87 2.73 3.27 -14.52
N GLN A 88 3.66 3.66 -13.65
CA GLN A 88 4.04 2.98 -12.41
C GLN A 88 3.35 3.56 -11.18
N GLY A 89 2.67 4.71 -11.29
CA GLY A 89 1.97 5.35 -10.16
C GLY A 89 0.63 4.69 -9.87
N GLY A 90 0.11 4.95 -8.68
CA GLY A 90 -1.12 4.37 -8.13
C GLY A 90 -1.15 4.46 -6.61
N LEU A 91 -2.01 3.65 -6.00
CA LEU A 91 -1.87 3.28 -4.59
C LEU A 91 -0.77 2.23 -4.46
N MET A 92 0.16 2.45 -3.54
CA MET A 92 1.39 1.68 -3.49
C MET A 92 1.44 0.92 -2.17
N ASP A 93 2.19 1.42 -1.20
CA ASP A 93 2.45 0.68 0.03
C ASP A 93 1.41 0.94 1.09
N ILE A 94 1.25 -0.03 1.98
CA ILE A 94 0.50 0.10 3.23
C ILE A 94 1.29 -0.58 4.33
N VAL A 95 1.46 0.10 5.46
CA VAL A 95 2.10 -0.50 6.65
C VAL A 95 1.31 -0.17 7.90
N LEU A 96 1.29 -1.08 8.86
CA LEU A 96 0.73 -0.80 10.17
C LEU A 96 1.69 0.07 10.98
N HIS A 97 1.13 0.96 11.79
CA HIS A 97 1.90 1.61 12.85
C HIS A 97 2.46 0.54 13.83
N PRO A 98 3.67 0.72 14.42
CA PRO A 98 4.21 -0.24 15.40
C PRO A 98 3.28 -0.52 16.59
N ASP A 99 2.49 0.48 16.97
CA ASP A 99 1.46 0.42 18.03
C ASP A 99 0.02 0.18 17.49
N PHE A 100 -0.11 -0.47 16.32
CA PHE A 100 -1.42 -0.67 15.66
C PHE A 100 -2.46 -1.31 16.58
N ALA A 101 -2.07 -2.24 17.43
CA ALA A 101 -2.98 -2.90 18.38
C ALA A 101 -3.76 -1.90 19.27
N ASN A 102 -3.19 -0.72 19.55
CA ASN A 102 -3.80 0.30 20.38
C ASN A 102 -4.40 1.45 19.56
N ASN A 103 -3.77 1.83 18.43
CA ASN A 103 -4.16 3.03 17.69
C ASN A 103 -4.81 2.78 16.33
N GLN A 104 -4.76 1.56 15.81
CA GLN A 104 -5.32 1.17 14.51
C GLN A 104 -4.84 2.04 13.33
N LEU A 105 -3.67 2.68 13.45
CA LEU A 105 -3.13 3.56 12.41
C LEU A 105 -2.42 2.76 11.31
N VAL A 106 -2.74 3.07 10.06
CA VAL A 106 -2.05 2.59 8.87
C VAL A 106 -1.44 3.78 8.12
N TYR A 107 -0.32 3.54 7.45
CA TYR A 107 0.37 4.53 6.62
C TYR A 107 0.32 4.07 5.17
N LEU A 108 -0.03 5.00 4.28
CA LEU A 108 -0.22 4.77 2.86
C LEU A 108 0.80 5.58 2.08
N SER A 109 1.38 4.97 1.05
CA SER A 109 2.04 5.72 -0.01
C SER A 109 1.25 5.62 -1.29
N TYR A 110 1.10 6.74 -1.99
CA TYR A 110 0.43 6.76 -3.26
C TYR A 110 0.93 7.92 -4.11
N SER A 111 0.70 7.83 -5.42
CA SER A 111 0.87 8.98 -6.30
C SER A 111 -0.37 9.84 -6.23
N GLU A 112 -0.28 11.00 -5.59
CA GLU A 112 -1.37 11.97 -5.49
C GLU A 112 -1.66 12.61 -6.85
N PRO A 113 -2.94 12.72 -7.26
CA PRO A 113 -3.32 13.52 -8.42
C PRO A 113 -3.24 15.02 -8.08
N GLY A 114 -2.43 15.76 -8.84
CA GLY A 114 -2.43 17.22 -8.86
C GLY A 114 -3.35 17.79 -9.93
N VAL A 115 -3.06 18.99 -10.42
CA VAL A 115 -3.84 19.65 -11.49
C VAL A 115 -3.76 18.92 -12.83
N GLY A 116 -4.82 19.07 -13.63
CA GLY A 116 -4.94 18.50 -14.98
C GLY A 116 -5.88 17.29 -15.04
N ASP A 117 -6.32 16.95 -16.24
CA ASP A 117 -7.34 15.92 -16.46
C ASP A 117 -6.81 14.74 -17.29
N GLY A 118 -7.26 13.52 -16.98
CA GLY A 118 -6.90 12.31 -17.69
C GLY A 118 -5.39 12.09 -17.78
N ASP A 119 -4.86 11.96 -19.00
CA ASP A 119 -3.43 11.76 -19.24
C ASP A 119 -2.56 12.98 -18.88
N ASP A 120 -3.18 14.16 -18.78
CA ASP A 120 -2.51 15.42 -18.48
C ASP A 120 -2.40 15.70 -16.97
N THR A 121 -3.06 14.92 -16.12
CA THR A 121 -2.95 15.05 -14.67
C THR A 121 -1.49 14.85 -14.24
N ILE A 122 -0.97 15.76 -13.41
CA ILE A 122 0.36 15.63 -12.78
C ILE A 122 0.26 14.85 -11.47
N GLY A 123 1.37 14.31 -10.97
CA GLY A 123 1.36 13.66 -9.66
C GLY A 123 2.73 13.44 -9.04
N TYR A 124 2.74 13.22 -7.74
CA TYR A 124 3.91 12.92 -6.93
C TYR A 124 3.61 11.95 -5.79
N THR A 125 4.64 11.28 -5.28
CA THR A 125 4.50 10.36 -4.14
C THR A 125 4.25 11.16 -2.87
N VAL A 126 3.16 10.87 -2.17
CA VAL A 126 2.85 11.43 -0.84
C VAL A 126 2.70 10.29 0.17
N ILE A 127 2.80 10.63 1.45
CA ILE A 127 2.53 9.70 2.56
C ILE A 127 1.41 10.28 3.41
N ASP A 128 0.36 9.49 3.61
CA ASP A 128 -0.73 9.80 4.54
C ASP A 128 -0.82 8.71 5.59
N ARG A 129 -1.44 9.03 6.73
CA ARG A 129 -1.89 8.05 7.72
C ARG A 129 -3.41 8.12 7.87
N ALA A 130 -4.00 6.99 8.25
CA ALA A 130 -5.43 6.89 8.55
C ALA A 130 -5.66 5.84 9.62
N ARG A 131 -6.84 5.87 10.24
CA ARG A 131 -7.31 4.82 11.14
C ARG A 131 -8.10 3.77 10.37
N LEU A 132 -7.72 2.50 10.49
CA LEU A 132 -8.46 1.39 9.94
C LEU A 132 -9.60 0.98 10.89
N THR A 133 -10.85 1.09 10.44
CA THR A 133 -12.04 0.68 11.20
C THR A 133 -12.94 -0.19 10.33
N GLY A 134 -12.84 -1.52 10.50
CA GLY A 134 -13.61 -2.46 9.68
C GLY A 134 -13.19 -2.42 8.21
N LEU A 135 -14.11 -2.04 7.32
CA LEU A 135 -13.86 -1.81 5.88
C LEU A 135 -13.82 -0.32 5.54
N ALA A 136 -13.28 0.52 6.43
CA ALA A 136 -13.11 1.94 6.16
C ALA A 136 -11.77 2.46 6.71
N LEU A 137 -11.19 3.42 5.99
CA LEU A 137 -10.17 4.33 6.49
C LEU A 137 -10.82 5.64 6.92
N THR A 138 -10.54 6.06 8.15
CA THR A 138 -11.04 7.31 8.74
C THR A 138 -9.87 8.17 9.20
N ASP A 139 -10.13 9.44 9.51
CA ASP A 139 -9.13 10.37 10.06
C ASP A 139 -7.87 10.48 9.18
N LEU A 140 -8.05 10.56 7.86
CA LEU A 140 -6.95 10.71 6.91
C LEU A 140 -6.15 12.00 7.21
N GLU A 141 -4.84 11.85 7.39
CA GLU A 141 -3.93 12.93 7.75
C GLU A 141 -2.65 12.86 6.91
N ARG A 142 -2.22 14.01 6.39
CA ARG A 142 -0.99 14.16 5.62
C ARG A 142 0.24 14.00 6.52
N VAL A 143 1.12 13.08 6.18
CA VAL A 143 2.41 12.85 6.88
C VAL A 143 3.58 13.44 6.09
N TYR A 144 3.52 13.34 4.76
CA TYR A 144 4.55 13.91 3.88
C TYR A 144 3.97 14.35 2.55
N GLU A 145 4.33 15.56 2.14
CA GLU A 145 4.09 16.13 0.81
C GLU A 145 5.31 16.94 0.35
N VAL A 146 5.28 17.28 -0.94
CA VAL A 146 6.21 18.23 -1.56
C VAL A 146 5.40 19.33 -2.23
N ASP A 147 6.04 20.47 -2.47
CA ASP A 147 5.40 21.55 -3.22
C ASP A 147 4.94 21.09 -4.61
N ALA A 148 3.82 21.65 -5.06
CA ALA A 148 3.19 21.30 -6.33
C ALA A 148 4.12 21.50 -7.56
N GLU A 149 5.17 22.32 -7.43
CA GLU A 149 6.17 22.50 -8.50
C GLU A 149 6.95 21.22 -8.84
N PHE A 150 7.06 20.28 -7.89
CA PHE A 150 7.72 18.99 -8.13
C PHE A 150 6.81 17.97 -8.84
N TYR A 151 5.51 18.23 -8.90
CA TYR A 151 4.55 17.34 -9.54
C TYR A 151 4.79 17.36 -11.05
N SER A 152 4.71 16.19 -11.67
CA SER A 152 4.92 16.08 -13.12
C SER A 152 4.00 15.05 -13.76
N ARG A 153 3.86 15.16 -15.09
CA ARG A 153 3.13 14.19 -15.91
C ARG A 153 3.85 12.84 -16.03
N ARG A 154 5.08 12.69 -15.53
CA ARG A 154 5.86 11.45 -15.66
C ARG A 154 5.19 10.31 -14.90
N GLY A 155 5.18 9.13 -15.51
CA GLY A 155 4.53 7.93 -14.99
C GLY A 155 5.52 6.88 -14.50
N HIS A 156 6.74 7.26 -14.10
CA HIS A 156 7.76 6.29 -13.66
C HIS A 156 8.56 6.82 -12.46
N HIS A 157 9.18 5.86 -11.76
CA HIS A 157 10.13 6.02 -10.65
C HIS A 157 9.54 6.72 -9.43
N PHE A 158 8.39 6.26 -8.94
CA PHE A 158 7.73 6.82 -7.74
C PHE A 158 8.36 6.39 -6.41
N GLY A 159 9.05 5.24 -6.36
CA GLY A 159 9.55 4.67 -5.10
C GLY A 159 8.41 4.03 -4.32
N SER A 160 8.05 4.63 -3.19
CA SER A 160 6.83 4.39 -2.39
C SER A 160 6.92 3.33 -1.29
N ARG A 161 8.00 2.56 -1.13
CA ARG A 161 8.15 1.67 0.04
C ARG A 161 8.19 2.49 1.34
N ILE A 162 7.45 2.08 2.37
CA ILE A 162 7.42 2.60 3.73
C ILE A 162 7.96 1.53 4.70
N VAL A 163 8.74 1.93 5.70
CA VAL A 163 9.22 1.05 6.78
C VAL A 163 9.30 1.83 8.08
N PHE A 164 8.81 1.26 9.18
CA PHE A 164 9.16 1.73 10.52
C PHE A 164 10.42 1.02 11.03
N ASP A 165 11.36 1.75 11.62
CA ASP A 165 12.46 1.15 12.36
C ASP A 165 12.07 0.81 13.81
N ALA A 166 13.01 0.20 14.54
CA ALA A 166 12.80 -0.20 15.94
C ALA A 166 12.71 0.99 16.91
N ASP A 167 13.18 2.17 16.50
CA ASP A 167 13.14 3.41 17.29
C ASP A 167 11.87 4.24 17.01
N GLY A 168 11.02 3.77 16.08
CA GLY A 168 9.74 4.39 15.72
C GLY A 168 9.85 5.45 14.63
N PHE A 169 10.98 5.56 13.93
CA PHE A 169 11.09 6.43 12.77
C PHE A 169 10.45 5.82 11.54
N LEU A 170 9.74 6.65 10.80
CA LEU A 170 9.13 6.33 9.52
C LEU A 170 10.13 6.62 8.40
N TYR A 171 10.52 5.60 7.65
CA TYR A 171 11.29 5.73 6.42
C TYR A 171 10.42 5.49 5.22
N PHE A 172 10.67 6.24 4.16
CA PHE A 172 10.05 5.96 2.87
C PHE A 172 10.95 6.38 1.72
N THR A 173 10.63 5.89 0.53
CA THR A 173 11.43 6.11 -0.68
C THR A 173 10.68 6.93 -1.70
N ILE A 174 11.41 7.83 -2.37
CA ILE A 174 10.94 8.53 -3.56
C ILE A 174 11.96 8.32 -4.66
N GLY A 175 11.52 7.78 -5.80
CA GLY A 175 12.41 7.59 -6.94
C GLY A 175 12.73 8.91 -7.65
N ASP A 176 13.67 8.88 -8.60
CA ASP A 176 14.17 10.09 -9.26
C ASP A 176 13.17 10.74 -10.25
N ARG A 177 11.99 10.14 -10.44
CA ARG A 177 10.96 10.51 -11.43
C ARG A 177 11.50 10.61 -12.86
N GLY A 178 12.51 9.83 -13.22
CA GLY A 178 13.19 9.85 -14.51
C GLY A 178 14.13 11.04 -14.71
N GLN A 179 14.41 11.79 -13.65
CA GLN A 179 15.28 12.96 -13.65
C GLN A 179 16.57 12.66 -12.86
N ARG A 180 17.36 11.72 -13.39
CA ARG A 180 18.55 11.16 -12.75
C ARG A 180 19.47 12.19 -12.07
N PRO A 181 19.79 13.37 -12.66
CA PRO A 181 20.64 14.35 -11.99
C PRO A 181 20.06 14.89 -10.67
N LEU A 182 18.72 14.93 -10.53
CA LEU A 182 18.06 15.42 -9.32
C LEU A 182 18.27 14.49 -8.11
N ALA A 183 18.55 13.19 -8.35
CA ALA A 183 18.90 12.25 -7.29
C ALA A 183 20.12 12.72 -6.47
N GLN A 184 21.05 13.44 -7.10
CA GLN A 184 22.26 13.96 -6.47
C GLN A 184 22.08 15.33 -5.82
N SER A 185 20.95 16.01 -6.03
CA SER A 185 20.65 17.29 -5.38
C SER A 185 19.87 17.07 -4.09
N VAL A 186 20.33 17.65 -2.99
CA VAL A 186 19.61 17.67 -1.71
C VAL A 186 18.51 18.74 -1.65
N GLU A 187 18.46 19.64 -2.63
CA GLU A 187 17.42 20.67 -2.76
C GLU A 187 16.15 20.13 -3.45
N THR A 188 16.15 18.86 -3.85
CA THR A 188 15.01 18.23 -4.52
C THR A 188 14.62 16.90 -3.86
N PRO A 189 13.32 16.55 -3.85
CA PRO A 189 12.82 15.33 -3.22
C PRO A 189 13.10 14.04 -4.03
N ASN A 190 13.61 14.17 -5.25
CA ASN A 190 13.76 13.06 -6.19
C ASN A 190 14.93 12.15 -5.81
N GLY A 191 14.75 10.82 -5.82
CA GLY A 191 15.83 9.85 -5.65
C GLY A 191 16.39 9.85 -4.22
N LYS A 192 15.50 9.70 -3.24
CA LYS A 192 15.79 9.87 -1.81
C LYS A 192 15.20 8.74 -0.98
N VAL A 193 15.89 8.40 0.09
CA VAL A 193 15.27 7.82 1.29
C VAL A 193 15.01 8.96 2.25
N HIS A 194 13.78 9.08 2.72
CA HIS A 194 13.36 10.05 3.72
C HIS A 194 13.21 9.38 5.07
N ARG A 195 13.36 10.16 6.16
CA ARG A 195 13.11 9.75 7.54
C ARG A 195 12.33 10.83 8.27
N LEU A 196 11.23 10.42 8.91
CA LEU A 196 10.32 11.26 9.68
C LEU A 196 10.02 10.61 11.05
N HIS A 197 9.50 11.40 11.99
CA HIS A 197 8.65 10.85 13.04
C HIS A 197 7.34 10.32 12.43
N ASP A 198 6.62 9.47 13.15
CA ASP A 198 5.34 8.89 12.71
C ASP A 198 4.29 9.98 12.39
N ASP A 199 4.33 11.11 13.09
CA ASP A 199 3.45 12.27 12.86
C ASP A 199 3.96 13.25 11.79
N GLY A 200 5.01 12.91 11.05
CA GLY A 200 5.56 13.72 9.97
C GLY A 200 6.53 14.81 10.41
N ARG A 201 6.78 14.98 11.72
CA ARG A 201 7.85 15.89 12.19
C ARG A 201 9.21 15.43 11.71
N ILE A 202 10.11 16.39 11.44
CA ILE A 202 11.49 16.13 11.04
C ILE A 202 12.34 15.76 12.27
N PRO A 203 13.04 14.60 12.27
CA PRO A 203 14.05 14.30 13.30
C PRO A 203 15.20 15.30 13.24
N ALA A 204 15.58 15.86 14.40
CA ALA A 204 16.62 16.89 14.50
C ALA A 204 18.02 16.39 14.08
N ASP A 205 18.24 15.08 14.13
CA ASP A 205 19.49 14.41 13.74
C ASP A 205 19.48 13.94 12.26
N ASN A 206 18.48 14.33 11.45
CA ASN A 206 18.56 14.12 10.00
C ASN A 206 19.80 14.84 9.44
N PRO A 207 20.53 14.23 8.48
CA PRO A 207 21.81 14.74 7.99
C PRO A 207 21.73 16.14 7.33
N PHE A 208 20.54 16.55 6.92
CA PHE A 208 20.29 17.82 6.25
C PHE A 208 19.29 18.72 6.99
N ALA A 209 18.95 18.41 8.25
CA ALA A 209 17.93 19.13 9.01
C ALA A 209 18.23 20.65 9.15
N GLU A 210 19.51 20.99 9.30
CA GLU A 210 19.97 22.38 9.47
C GLU A 210 20.60 22.97 8.21
N GLN A 211 20.62 22.25 7.08
CA GLN A 211 21.23 22.74 5.85
C GLN A 211 20.27 23.65 5.08
N PRO A 212 20.62 24.94 4.85
CA PRO A 212 19.78 25.84 4.08
C PRO A 212 19.50 25.31 2.67
N GLY A 213 18.22 25.34 2.26
CA GLY A 213 17.77 24.91 0.94
C GLY A 213 17.63 23.39 0.74
N ALA A 214 18.12 22.57 1.67
CA ALA A 214 17.95 21.12 1.58
C ALA A 214 16.55 20.67 2.00
N ILE A 215 16.06 19.59 1.40
CA ILE A 215 14.87 18.89 1.88
C ILE A 215 15.23 18.19 3.19
N THR A 216 14.70 18.70 4.29
CA THR A 216 15.12 18.33 5.65
C THR A 216 14.74 16.91 6.05
N SER A 217 13.78 16.29 5.36
CA SER A 217 13.41 14.89 5.57
C SER A 217 14.38 13.88 4.95
N ILE A 218 15.36 14.31 4.14
CA ILE A 218 16.32 13.40 3.50
C ILE A 218 17.17 12.70 4.57
N TRP A 219 17.20 11.36 4.50
CA TRP A 219 18.11 10.50 5.24
C TRP A 219 19.29 10.04 4.38
N SER A 220 19.03 9.66 3.13
CA SER A 220 20.06 9.36 2.14
C SER A 220 19.56 9.66 0.72
N TYR A 221 20.48 9.78 -0.23
CA TYR A 221 20.19 10.15 -1.61
C TYR A 221 21.06 9.36 -2.58
N GLY A 222 20.55 9.08 -3.78
CA GLY A 222 21.25 8.23 -4.77
C GLY A 222 20.39 7.76 -5.92
#